data_AF-A0AAU3KT43-F1
#
_entry.id   AF-A0AAU3KT43-F1
#
_cell.length_a   1.000
_cell.length_b   1.000
_cell.length_c   1.000
_cell.angle_alpha   90.00
_cell.angle_beta   90.00
_cell.angle_gamma   90.00
#
_symmetry.space_group_name_H-M   'P 1'
#
loop_
_entity.id
_entity.type
_entity.pdbx_description
1 polymer ?
#
loop_
_entity_poly.entity_id
_entity_poly.type
_entity_poly.pdbx_seq_one_letter_code
_entity_poly.pdbx_strand_id
1 'polypeptide(L)'
;MTEPGTVTVADTVHWLHDEGLIRLSSVAWPTIETILAYTVAIATGTITAYPAVGNATGSDPLTVEADDLPQPVGTPKRLVVVGLTMSDAMLVLDLAAVTALALNADRPEVTARAWAMQLLLNPEITLTTNSPELAVPAGPRCRHTFIPGGGTLFTVDDSQPPVTTISLNPVIEGPDHLDVAADGTAELYLGTRCWPLRRVLGVEDQVWSALATELETSAAQPDSNPAETAGAHL
;
A
#
# COMPACT_ATOMS: atom_id res chain seq x y z
N MET A 1 -15.54 34.05 12.04
CA MET A 1 -15.85 32.67 12.45
C MET A 1 -16.05 31.90 11.16
N THR A 2 -14.97 31.35 10.62
CA THR A 2 -15.00 30.48 9.44
C THR A 2 -15.55 29.14 9.89
N GLU A 3 -16.59 28.64 9.22
CA GLU A 3 -17.03 27.26 9.42
C GLU A 3 -15.83 26.32 9.20
N PRO A 4 -15.61 25.32 10.07
CA PRO A 4 -14.61 24.30 9.79
C PRO A 4 -15.02 23.60 8.48
N GLY A 5 -14.13 23.62 7.49
CA GLY A 5 -14.36 22.97 6.21
C GLY A 5 -14.64 21.48 6.42
N THR A 6 -15.61 20.94 5.69
CA THR A 6 -15.91 19.50 5.73
C THR A 6 -14.71 18.72 5.19
N VAL A 7 -14.16 17.83 6.02
CA VAL A 7 -13.06 16.92 5.63
C VAL A 7 -13.54 16.01 4.51
N THR A 8 -12.77 15.93 3.42
CA THR A 8 -13.09 15.12 2.25
C THR A 8 -12.26 13.83 2.17
N VAL A 9 -12.67 12.90 1.31
CA VAL A 9 -11.87 11.70 0.98
C VAL A 9 -10.45 12.09 0.53
N ALA A 10 -10.33 13.14 -0.28
CA ALA A 10 -9.03 13.59 -0.78
C ALA A 10 -8.13 14.11 0.34
N ASP A 11 -8.69 14.85 1.30
CA ASP A 11 -7.97 15.33 2.47
C ASP A 11 -7.49 14.16 3.34
N THR A 12 -8.33 13.14 3.55
CA THR A 12 -7.94 11.94 4.30
C THR A 12 -6.84 11.15 3.60
N VAL A 13 -6.91 10.98 2.27
CA VAL A 13 -5.87 10.28 1.50
C VAL A 13 -4.55 11.06 1.54
N HIS A 14 -4.59 12.38 1.41
CA HIS A 14 -3.41 13.23 1.51
C HIS A 14 -2.76 13.11 2.88
N TRP A 15 -3.54 13.25 3.95
CA TRP A 15 -3.07 13.08 5.32
C TRP A 15 -2.47 11.68 5.56
N LEU A 16 -3.11 10.62 5.07
CA LEU A 16 -2.60 9.25 5.19
C LEU A 16 -1.20 9.13 4.58
N HIS A 17 -0.98 9.67 3.38
CA HIS A 17 0.31 9.58 2.70
C HIS A 17 1.39 10.48 3.30
N ASP A 18 1.02 11.66 3.78
CA ASP A 18 1.98 12.62 4.35
C ASP A 18 2.50 12.20 5.73
N GLU A 19 1.61 11.72 6.60
CA GLU A 19 2.00 11.30 7.96
C GLU A 19 1.21 10.11 8.51
N GLY A 20 -0.06 9.95 8.12
CA GLY A 20 -0.98 9.02 8.77
C GLY A 20 -0.49 7.57 8.76
N LEU A 21 0.05 7.08 7.64
CA LEU A 21 0.60 5.72 7.57
C LEU A 21 1.79 5.50 8.51
N ILE A 22 2.67 6.49 8.68
CA ILE A 22 3.81 6.40 9.62
C ILE A 22 3.32 6.40 11.06
N ARG A 23 2.31 7.23 11.36
CA ARG A 23 1.71 7.28 12.70
C ARG A 23 1.01 5.95 13.03
N LEU A 24 0.27 5.39 12.07
CA LEU A 24 -0.38 4.07 12.18
C LEU A 24 0.62 2.93 12.39
N SER A 25 1.76 2.93 11.69
CA SER A 25 2.79 1.87 11.82
C SER A 25 3.48 1.88 13.18
N SER A 26 3.45 3.04 13.86
CA SER A 26 4.07 3.30 15.15
C SER A 26 3.16 3.02 16.32
N VAL A 27 1.91 2.66 16.08
CA VAL A 27 1.01 2.37 17.17
C VAL A 27 1.34 0.99 17.74
N ALA A 28 2.25 1.00 18.71
CA ALA A 28 2.53 -0.14 19.55
C ALA A 28 1.41 -0.21 20.60
N TRP A 29 0.39 -1.02 20.33
CA TRP A 29 -0.65 -1.24 21.33
C TRP A 29 -0.13 -2.12 22.46
N PRO A 30 -0.66 -1.93 23.69
CA PRO A 30 -0.20 -2.67 24.89
C PRO A 30 -0.47 -4.18 24.82
N THR A 31 -1.16 -4.65 23.78
CA THR A 31 -1.35 -6.06 23.45
C THR A 31 -0.30 -6.48 22.41
N ILE A 32 0.32 -7.65 22.59
CA ILE A 32 1.34 -8.23 21.69
C ILE A 32 0.73 -8.67 20.33
N GLU A 33 -0.43 -8.11 19.96
CA GLU A 33 -1.23 -8.54 18.83
C GLU A 33 -0.79 -7.78 17.57
N THR A 34 -0.47 -8.54 16.53
CA THR A 34 -0.23 -8.00 15.19
C THR A 34 -1.50 -7.34 14.69
N ILE A 35 -1.44 -6.09 14.24
CA ILE A 35 -2.58 -5.44 13.60
C ILE A 35 -2.64 -5.82 12.13
N LEU A 36 -3.83 -6.17 11.66
CA LEU A 36 -4.04 -6.68 10.31
C LEU A 36 -4.59 -5.58 9.40
N ALA A 37 -5.49 -4.73 9.91
CA ALA A 37 -6.04 -3.62 9.14
C ALA A 37 -6.42 -2.42 10.03
N TYR A 38 -6.67 -1.27 9.40
CA TYR A 38 -7.21 -0.06 10.03
C TYR A 38 -8.35 0.50 9.18
N THR A 39 -9.34 1.09 9.82
CA THR A 39 -10.29 1.99 9.14
C THR A 39 -10.17 3.39 9.71
N VAL A 40 -10.09 4.40 8.85
CA VAL A 40 -10.06 5.82 9.23
C VAL A 40 -11.36 6.47 8.77
N ALA A 41 -12.25 6.78 9.70
CA ALA A 41 -13.53 7.43 9.41
C ALA A 41 -13.31 8.87 8.92
N ILE A 42 -13.80 9.20 7.73
CA ILE A 42 -13.51 10.49 7.07
C ILE A 42 -14.11 11.67 7.86
N ALA A 43 -15.34 11.51 8.32
CA ALA A 43 -16.08 12.61 8.94
C ALA A 43 -15.56 12.95 10.35
N THR A 44 -15.01 11.98 11.07
CA THR A 44 -14.65 12.14 12.48
C THR A 44 -13.15 12.11 12.72
N GLY A 45 -12.35 11.54 11.82
CA GLY A 45 -10.93 11.25 12.08
C GLY A 45 -10.74 10.05 13.02
N THR A 46 -11.82 9.33 13.34
CA THR A 46 -11.77 8.17 14.22
C THR A 46 -11.11 7.00 13.50
N ILE A 47 -10.10 6.42 14.14
CA ILE A 47 -9.32 5.29 13.64
C ILE A 47 -9.74 4.05 14.40
N THR A 48 -10.03 2.98 13.69
CA THR A 48 -10.27 1.65 14.27
C THR A 48 -9.21 0.69 13.78
N ALA A 49 -8.43 0.12 14.70
CA ALA A 49 -7.43 -0.89 14.44
C ALA A 49 -8.03 -2.29 14.63
N TYR A 50 -7.78 -3.18 13.67
CA TYR A 50 -8.30 -4.54 13.65
C TYR A 50 -7.14 -5.53 13.88
N PRO A 51 -7.00 -6.09 15.08
CA PRO A 51 -5.96 -7.08 15.35
C PRO A 51 -6.18 -8.36 14.53
N ALA A 52 -5.06 -8.98 14.16
CA ALA A 52 -5.01 -10.32 13.62
C ALA A 52 -5.63 -11.27 14.64
N VAL A 53 -6.61 -12.05 14.19
CA VAL A 53 -7.25 -13.03 15.05
C VAL A 53 -6.23 -14.15 15.25
N GLY A 54 -5.49 -14.12 16.34
CA GLY A 54 -4.77 -15.31 16.81
C GLY A 54 -5.77 -16.44 17.04
N ASN A 55 -5.31 -17.67 17.23
CA ASN A 55 -6.16 -18.83 17.52
C ASN A 55 -7.03 -18.71 18.81
N ALA A 56 -7.04 -17.54 19.46
CA ALA A 56 -7.94 -17.15 20.52
C ALA A 56 -9.08 -16.29 19.96
N THR A 57 -10.30 -16.77 20.13
CA THR A 57 -11.53 -16.05 19.85
C THR A 57 -11.55 -14.69 20.57
N GLY A 58 -11.64 -13.57 19.84
CA GLY A 58 -12.14 -12.29 20.39
C GLY A 58 -11.13 -11.16 20.65
N SER A 59 -10.16 -10.90 19.76
CA SER A 59 -9.45 -9.61 19.81
C SER A 59 -10.35 -8.51 19.26
N ASP A 60 -10.94 -7.73 20.18
CA ASP A 60 -11.85 -6.63 19.87
C ASP A 60 -11.13 -5.51 19.10
N PRO A 61 -11.79 -4.89 18.10
CA PRO A 61 -11.26 -3.71 17.45
C PRO A 61 -11.00 -2.59 18.45
N LEU A 62 -9.92 -1.84 18.26
CA LEU A 62 -9.56 -0.73 19.11
C LEU A 62 -9.75 0.59 18.39
N THR A 63 -10.37 1.54 19.06
CA THR A 63 -10.68 2.86 18.50
C THR A 63 -9.86 3.96 19.17
N VAL A 64 -9.31 4.87 18.36
CA VAL A 64 -8.53 6.04 18.78
C VAL A 64 -8.79 7.19 17.81
N GLU A 65 -8.67 8.43 18.25
CA GLU A 65 -8.76 9.59 17.36
C GLU A 65 -7.43 9.83 16.63
N ALA A 66 -7.46 10.32 15.39
CA ALA A 66 -6.26 10.61 14.61
C ALA A 66 -5.29 11.58 15.32
N ASP A 67 -5.83 12.55 16.06
CA ASP A 67 -5.03 13.52 16.82
C ASP A 67 -4.28 12.88 17.99
N ASP A 68 -4.79 11.78 18.53
CA ASP A 68 -4.20 11.04 19.66
C ASP A 68 -3.15 10.01 19.20
N LEU A 69 -2.94 9.83 17.89
CA LEU A 69 -1.89 8.95 17.40
C LEU A 69 -0.50 9.46 17.83
N PRO A 70 0.49 8.56 18.02
CA PRO A 70 1.88 8.94 18.23
C PRO A 70 2.39 9.87 17.12
N GLN A 71 3.42 10.67 17.42
CA GLN A 71 4.12 11.44 16.39
C GLN A 71 4.73 10.49 15.33
N PRO A 72 4.78 10.90 14.04
CA PRO A 72 5.31 10.07 12.99
C PRO A 72 6.81 9.83 13.19
N VAL A 73 7.17 8.60 13.58
CA VAL A 73 8.57 8.17 13.75
C VAL A 73 8.80 6.91 12.94
N GLY A 74 9.88 6.87 12.16
CA GLY A 74 10.23 5.70 11.35
C GLY A 74 9.57 5.70 9.97
N THR A 75 9.15 4.53 9.50
CA THR A 75 8.63 4.31 8.15
C THR A 75 7.19 3.78 8.21
N PRO A 76 6.40 3.90 7.12
CA PRO A 76 5.04 3.34 7.09
C PRO A 76 5.05 1.79 7.02
N LYS A 77 6.21 1.14 7.12
CA LYS A 77 6.39 -0.32 6.95
C LYS A 77 5.73 -0.76 5.65
N ARG A 78 4.90 -1.82 5.68
CA ARG A 78 4.16 -2.35 4.52
C ARG A 78 2.68 -1.97 4.52
N LEU A 79 2.34 -0.82 5.12
CA LEU A 79 0.96 -0.34 5.12
C LEU A 79 0.56 0.16 3.72
N VAL A 80 -0.61 -0.25 3.27
CA VAL A 80 -1.22 0.23 2.02
C VAL A 80 -2.65 0.65 2.24
N VAL A 81 -3.04 1.79 1.68
CA VAL A 81 -4.43 2.20 1.57
C VAL A 81 -5.09 1.36 0.47
N VAL A 82 -6.12 0.60 0.85
CA VAL A 82 -6.84 -0.31 -0.06
C VAL A 82 -7.92 0.46 -0.82
N GLY A 83 -8.74 1.23 -0.10
CA GLY A 83 -9.93 1.83 -0.68
C GLY A 83 -10.86 2.47 0.33
N LEU A 84 -12.05 2.82 -0.14
CA LEU A 84 -13.10 3.48 0.61
C LEU A 84 -14.21 2.48 0.92
N THR A 85 -14.50 2.30 2.21
CA THR A 85 -15.56 1.40 2.68
C THR A 85 -16.95 1.94 2.35
N MET A 86 -17.96 1.08 2.47
CA MET A 86 -19.38 1.48 2.37
C MET A 86 -19.82 2.46 3.47
N SER A 87 -19.05 2.59 4.54
CA SER A 87 -19.33 3.45 5.69
C SER A 87 -18.52 4.76 5.71
N ASP A 88 -18.01 5.19 4.56
CA ASP A 88 -17.19 6.40 4.40
C ASP A 88 -15.93 6.40 5.31
N ALA A 89 -15.23 5.27 5.37
CA ALA A 89 -13.92 5.15 6.00
C ALA A 89 -12.85 4.69 5.00
N MET A 90 -11.63 5.19 5.12
CA MET A 90 -10.49 4.67 4.37
C MET A 90 -9.99 3.39 5.02
N LEU A 91 -9.90 2.31 4.25
CA LEU A 91 -9.33 1.04 4.69
C LEU A 91 -7.83 1.01 4.40
N VAL A 92 -7.03 0.71 5.43
CA VAL A 92 -5.58 0.51 5.35
C VAL A 92 -5.26 -0.93 5.77
N LEU A 93 -4.42 -1.60 5.02
CA LEU A 93 -4.00 -2.98 5.23
C LEU A 93 -2.52 -3.01 5.65
N ASP A 94 -2.20 -3.78 6.68
CA ASP A 94 -0.81 -4.12 6.99
C ASP A 94 -0.40 -5.40 6.27
N LEU A 95 0.33 -5.25 5.16
CA LEU A 95 0.81 -6.40 4.41
C LEU A 95 1.84 -7.22 5.20
N ALA A 96 2.51 -6.68 6.22
CA ALA A 96 3.41 -7.48 7.05
C ALA A 96 2.66 -8.51 7.90
N ALA A 97 1.37 -8.27 8.16
CA ALA A 97 0.48 -9.19 8.86
C ALA A 97 -0.15 -10.25 7.94
N VAL A 98 0.00 -10.12 6.62
CA VAL A 98 -0.60 -10.99 5.61
C VAL A 98 0.52 -11.65 4.81
N THR A 99 0.69 -12.97 4.95
CA THR A 99 1.79 -13.68 4.29
C THR A 99 1.53 -13.83 2.78
N ALA A 100 0.27 -14.09 2.41
CA ALA A 100 -0.16 -14.23 1.03
C ALA A 100 -1.57 -13.64 0.87
N LEU A 101 -1.78 -12.88 -0.21
CA LEU A 101 -3.08 -12.31 -0.57
C LEU A 101 -3.37 -12.60 -2.05
N ALA A 102 -4.56 -13.11 -2.35
CA ALA A 102 -5.04 -13.20 -3.73
C ALA A 102 -5.77 -11.90 -4.14
N LEU A 103 -5.55 -11.46 -5.37
CA LEU A 103 -6.24 -10.32 -5.97
C LEU A 103 -7.04 -10.82 -7.17
N ASN A 104 -8.36 -10.90 -7.01
CA ASN A 104 -9.30 -11.38 -8.00
C ASN A 104 -10.00 -10.19 -8.65
N ALA A 105 -9.60 -9.86 -9.87
CA ALA A 105 -10.18 -8.76 -10.63
C ALA A 105 -10.05 -9.05 -12.13
N ASP A 106 -10.83 -8.36 -12.95
CA ASP A 106 -10.64 -8.37 -14.41
C ASP A 106 -9.33 -7.69 -14.81
N ARG A 107 -8.94 -6.64 -14.07
CA ARG A 107 -7.70 -5.86 -14.24
C ARG A 107 -6.95 -5.70 -12.90
N PRO A 108 -6.37 -6.79 -12.38
CA PRO A 108 -5.72 -6.82 -11.07
C PRO A 108 -4.50 -5.90 -10.97
N GLU A 109 -3.88 -5.57 -12.10
CA GLU A 109 -2.73 -4.67 -12.21
C GLU A 109 -3.07 -3.24 -11.79
N VAL A 110 -4.32 -2.79 -11.99
CA VAL A 110 -4.74 -1.43 -11.64
C VAL A 110 -4.61 -1.19 -10.13
N THR A 111 -5.09 -2.14 -9.32
CA THR A 111 -4.96 -2.09 -7.86
C THR A 111 -3.52 -2.35 -7.43
N ALA A 112 -2.85 -3.33 -8.06
CA ALA A 112 -1.47 -3.66 -7.75
C ALA A 112 -0.51 -2.48 -7.96
N ARG A 113 -0.68 -1.68 -9.02
CA ARG A 113 0.09 -0.44 -9.25
C ARG A 113 -0.14 0.59 -8.16
N ALA A 114 -1.39 0.76 -7.72
CA ALA A 114 -1.72 1.67 -6.63
C ALA A 114 -0.98 1.29 -5.33
N TRP A 115 -0.92 -0.01 -5.01
CA TRP A 115 -0.19 -0.48 -3.84
C TRP A 115 1.32 -0.39 -4.04
N ALA A 116 1.83 -0.74 -5.21
CA ALA A 116 3.25 -0.62 -5.54
C ALA A 116 3.75 0.82 -5.38
N MET A 117 3.00 1.81 -5.86
CA MET A 117 3.34 3.23 -5.68
C MET A 117 3.45 3.61 -4.21
N GLN A 118 2.46 3.22 -3.39
CA GLN A 118 2.45 3.53 -1.96
C GLN A 118 3.62 2.86 -1.22
N LEU A 119 3.87 1.58 -1.49
CA LEU A 119 4.95 0.81 -0.87
C LEU A 119 6.33 1.38 -1.21
N LEU A 120 6.54 1.82 -2.46
CA LEU A 120 7.82 2.37 -2.90
C LEU A 120 8.15 3.75 -2.31
N LEU A 121 7.17 4.45 -1.72
CA LEU A 121 7.42 5.67 -0.94
C LEU A 121 8.28 5.40 0.30
N ASN A 122 8.20 4.18 0.88
CA ASN A 122 9.09 3.76 1.95
C ASN A 122 10.42 3.30 1.35
N PRO A 123 11.57 3.97 1.55
CA PRO A 123 12.85 3.63 0.94
C PRO A 123 13.37 2.23 1.24
N GLU A 124 12.90 1.60 2.31
CA GLU A 124 13.33 0.27 2.77
C GLU A 124 12.65 -0.86 1.99
N ILE A 125 11.53 -0.61 1.32
CA ILE A 125 10.79 -1.64 0.59
C ILE A 125 11.42 -1.91 -0.78
N THR A 126 11.45 -3.16 -1.16
CA THR A 126 11.68 -3.61 -2.53
C THR A 126 10.52 -4.47 -2.99
N LEU A 127 10.16 -4.32 -4.26
CA LEU A 127 9.15 -5.10 -4.95
C LEU A 127 9.83 -5.94 -6.01
N THR A 128 9.42 -7.20 -6.08
CA THR A 128 9.84 -8.12 -7.12
C THR A 128 8.60 -8.62 -7.84
N THR A 129 8.53 -8.46 -9.16
CA THR A 129 7.36 -8.79 -9.96
C THR A 129 7.73 -9.66 -11.16
N ASN A 130 6.84 -10.56 -11.55
CA ASN A 130 6.88 -11.29 -12.82
C ASN A 130 5.89 -10.68 -13.84
N SER A 131 5.13 -9.65 -13.45
CA SER A 131 4.17 -8.99 -14.32
C SER A 131 4.89 -7.89 -15.11
N PRO A 132 4.88 -7.95 -16.46
CA PRO A 132 5.44 -6.88 -17.27
C PRO A 132 4.66 -5.58 -17.10
N GLU A 133 3.38 -5.65 -16.72
CA GLU A 133 2.49 -4.51 -16.53
C GLU A 133 2.74 -3.74 -15.22
N LEU A 134 3.48 -4.35 -14.28
CA LEU A 134 3.94 -3.74 -13.03
C LEU A 134 5.42 -3.37 -13.04
N ALA A 135 6.18 -3.91 -13.99
CA ALA A 135 7.61 -3.66 -14.07
C ALA A 135 7.88 -2.17 -14.36
N VAL A 136 8.78 -1.57 -13.59
CA VAL A 136 9.33 -0.24 -13.88
C VAL A 136 10.79 -0.43 -14.30
N PRO A 137 11.12 -0.37 -15.61
CA PRO A 137 12.45 -0.75 -16.12
C PRO A 137 13.62 0.03 -15.49
N ALA A 138 13.38 1.29 -15.10
CA ALA A 138 14.40 2.17 -14.54
C ALA A 138 14.61 2.05 -13.01
N GLY A 139 13.80 1.24 -12.30
CA GLY A 139 13.78 1.23 -10.84
C GLY A 139 14.60 0.10 -10.20
N PRO A 140 15.65 0.38 -9.39
CA PRO A 140 16.39 -0.67 -8.67
C PRO A 140 15.58 -1.34 -7.57
N ARG A 141 14.38 -0.83 -7.26
CA ARG A 141 13.51 -1.25 -6.16
C ARG A 141 12.18 -1.86 -6.60
N CYS A 142 11.84 -1.85 -7.89
CA CYS A 142 10.71 -2.59 -8.46
C CYS A 142 11.24 -3.45 -9.62
N ARG A 143 11.76 -4.63 -9.30
CA ARG A 143 12.51 -5.45 -10.25
C ARG A 143 11.61 -6.47 -10.91
N HIS A 144 11.68 -6.52 -12.24
CA HIS A 144 11.12 -7.63 -12.98
C HIS A 144 12.07 -8.83 -12.87
N THR A 145 11.58 -9.94 -12.31
CA THR A 145 12.32 -11.20 -12.28
C THR A 145 11.37 -12.37 -12.51
N PHE A 146 11.94 -13.51 -12.88
CA PHE A 146 11.19 -14.75 -12.91
C PHE A 146 10.89 -15.22 -11.49
N ILE A 147 9.61 -15.26 -11.12
CA ILE A 147 9.13 -15.83 -9.86
C ILE A 147 8.61 -17.26 -10.15
N PRO A 148 9.26 -18.32 -9.63
CA PRO A 148 8.77 -19.69 -9.77
C PRO A 148 7.41 -19.86 -9.07
N GLY A 149 6.46 -20.52 -9.73
CA GLY A 149 5.15 -20.85 -9.12
C GLY A 149 3.93 -20.45 -9.95
N GLY A 150 4.06 -19.52 -10.90
CA GLY A 150 2.95 -19.02 -11.71
C GLY A 150 1.91 -18.24 -10.89
N GLY A 151 1.30 -17.21 -11.48
CA GLY A 151 0.21 -16.47 -10.81
C GLY A 151 0.63 -15.56 -9.64
N THR A 152 1.90 -15.40 -9.29
CA THR A 152 2.33 -14.26 -8.44
C THR A 152 2.16 -12.96 -9.24
N LEU A 153 1.77 -11.85 -8.59
CA LEU A 153 1.86 -10.50 -9.14
C LEU A 153 3.19 -9.86 -8.74
N PHE A 154 3.39 -9.72 -7.44
CA PHE A 154 4.61 -9.19 -6.86
C PHE A 154 4.80 -9.67 -5.43
N THR A 155 6.05 -9.66 -4.98
CA THR A 155 6.42 -9.87 -3.58
C THR A 155 6.96 -8.58 -2.98
N VAL A 156 6.65 -8.35 -1.70
CA VAL A 156 7.09 -7.19 -0.93
C VAL A 156 8.13 -7.63 0.09
N ASP A 157 9.31 -7.02 0.03
CA ASP A 157 10.43 -7.32 0.92
C ASP A 157 11.02 -6.02 1.48
N ASP A 158 11.03 -5.88 2.81
CA ASP A 158 11.66 -4.78 3.57
C ASP A 158 12.83 -5.27 4.43
N SER A 159 13.42 -6.42 4.08
CA SER A 159 14.45 -7.14 4.83
C SER A 159 13.99 -7.71 6.19
N GLN A 160 12.67 -7.71 6.48
CA GLN A 160 12.08 -8.38 7.64
C GLN A 160 11.25 -9.59 7.18
N PRO A 161 11.58 -10.83 7.57
CA PRO A 161 10.72 -11.98 7.25
C PRO A 161 9.40 -11.95 8.06
N PRO A 162 8.28 -12.49 7.51
CA PRO A 162 8.16 -13.11 6.19
C PRO A 162 8.04 -12.09 5.05
N VAL A 163 8.36 -12.52 3.83
CA VAL A 163 8.06 -11.76 2.60
C VAL A 163 6.55 -11.87 2.31
N THR A 164 5.90 -10.77 1.96
CA THR A 164 4.48 -10.79 1.59
C THR A 164 4.33 -11.07 0.10
N THR A 165 3.46 -12.02 -0.27
CA THR A 165 3.19 -12.37 -1.67
C THR A 165 1.80 -11.92 -2.09
N ILE A 166 1.71 -11.11 -3.14
CA ILE A 166 0.45 -10.75 -3.79
C ILE A 166 0.33 -11.56 -5.08
N SER A 167 -0.84 -12.17 -5.32
CA SER A 167 -1.03 -13.13 -6.41
C SER A 167 -2.26 -12.85 -7.27
N LEU A 168 -2.13 -13.10 -8.57
CA LEU A 168 -3.20 -13.30 -9.54
C LEU A 168 -3.70 -14.73 -9.44
N ASN A 169 -4.65 -15.04 -8.55
CA ASN A 169 -5.31 -16.33 -8.72
C ASN A 169 -6.62 -16.52 -7.94
N PRO A 170 -7.72 -16.87 -8.64
CA PRO A 170 -8.87 -17.50 -7.98
C PRO A 170 -8.57 -18.91 -7.48
N VAL A 171 -7.45 -19.54 -7.89
CA VAL A 171 -7.06 -20.91 -7.46
C VAL A 171 -6.34 -20.92 -6.12
N ILE A 172 -5.84 -19.78 -5.65
CA ILE A 172 -5.40 -19.66 -4.26
C ILE A 172 -6.69 -19.44 -3.46
N GLU A 173 -7.36 -20.54 -3.11
CA GLU A 173 -8.43 -20.60 -2.11
C GLU A 173 -7.83 -20.33 -0.71
N GLY A 174 -7.18 -19.18 -0.57
CA GLY A 174 -6.69 -18.66 0.68
C GLY A 174 -7.80 -17.87 1.37
N PRO A 175 -7.83 -17.85 2.71
CA PRO A 175 -8.80 -17.06 3.45
C PRO A 175 -8.60 -15.54 3.25
N ASP A 176 -7.45 -15.12 2.72
CA ASP A 176 -7.07 -13.74 2.52
C ASP A 176 -7.08 -13.39 1.03
N HIS A 177 -8.07 -12.61 0.59
CA HIS A 177 -8.24 -12.23 -0.81
C HIS A 177 -8.99 -10.90 -0.96
N LEU A 178 -8.76 -10.23 -2.08
CA LEU A 178 -9.49 -9.03 -2.51
C LEU A 178 -10.23 -9.35 -3.81
N ASP A 179 -11.56 -9.30 -3.76
CA ASP A 179 -12.43 -9.48 -4.91
C ASP A 179 -12.87 -8.10 -5.42
N VAL A 180 -12.46 -7.72 -6.63
CA VAL A 180 -12.79 -6.43 -7.25
C VAL A 180 -13.73 -6.65 -8.43
N ALA A 181 -14.91 -6.04 -8.35
CA ALA A 181 -15.88 -6.05 -9.43
C ALA A 181 -15.50 -5.06 -10.54
N ALA A 182 -16.08 -5.26 -11.73
CA ALA A 182 -15.83 -4.42 -12.91
C ALA A 182 -16.22 -2.94 -12.72
N ASP A 183 -17.11 -2.63 -11.78
CA ASP A 183 -17.50 -1.25 -11.43
C ASP A 183 -16.58 -0.59 -10.39
N GLY A 184 -15.55 -1.29 -9.93
CA GLY A 184 -14.57 -0.82 -8.95
C GLY A 184 -15.00 -0.99 -7.48
N THR A 185 -16.20 -1.53 -7.22
CA THR A 185 -16.56 -2.02 -5.89
C THR A 185 -15.77 -3.28 -5.56
N ALA A 186 -15.60 -3.60 -4.28
CA ALA A 186 -14.85 -4.77 -3.88
C ALA A 186 -15.21 -5.30 -2.49
N GLU A 187 -14.70 -6.48 -2.19
CA GLU A 187 -14.73 -7.09 -0.86
C GLU A 187 -13.32 -7.57 -0.51
N LEU A 188 -12.76 -7.05 0.59
CA LEU A 188 -11.50 -7.55 1.15
C LEU A 188 -11.81 -8.56 2.25
N TYR A 189 -11.34 -9.79 2.07
CA TYR A 189 -11.42 -10.88 3.03
C TYR A 189 -10.06 -11.08 3.69
N LEU A 190 -10.02 -11.14 5.02
CA LEU A 190 -8.84 -11.51 5.81
C LEU A 190 -9.29 -12.46 6.92
N GLY A 191 -9.01 -13.75 6.75
CA GLY A 191 -9.53 -14.79 7.64
C GLY A 191 -11.05 -14.85 7.61
N THR A 192 -11.67 -14.48 8.73
CA THR A 192 -13.13 -14.42 8.91
C THR A 192 -13.69 -13.01 8.81
N ARG A 193 -12.83 -11.99 8.63
CA ARG A 193 -13.23 -10.60 8.49
C ARG A 193 -13.44 -10.26 7.02
N CYS A 194 -14.46 -9.46 6.76
CA CYS A 194 -14.77 -8.96 5.42
C CYS A 194 -15.04 -7.45 5.49
N TRP A 195 -14.41 -6.69 4.59
CA TRP A 195 -14.67 -5.26 4.41
C TRP A 195 -15.23 -4.99 3.02
N PRO A 196 -16.52 -4.63 2.89
CA PRO A 196 -17.06 -4.17 1.63
C PRO A 196 -16.59 -2.75 1.32
N LEU A 197 -16.12 -2.56 0.10
CA LEU A 197 -15.54 -1.33 -0.43
C LEU A 197 -16.45 -0.77 -1.50
N ARG A 198 -16.81 0.50 -1.34
CA ARG A 198 -17.47 1.29 -2.39
C ARG A 198 -16.52 1.54 -3.56
N ARG A 199 -15.22 1.65 -3.27
CA ARG A 199 -14.19 1.87 -4.29
C ARG A 199 -12.82 1.38 -3.82
N VAL A 200 -12.12 0.64 -4.68
CA VAL A 200 -10.70 0.32 -4.49
C VAL A 200 -9.82 1.42 -5.08
N LEU A 201 -8.68 1.70 -4.45
CA LEU A 201 -7.66 2.56 -5.07
C LEU A 201 -7.03 1.84 -6.26
N GLY A 202 -6.89 2.56 -7.36
CA GLY A 202 -6.40 2.03 -8.61
C GLY A 202 -5.62 3.08 -9.39
N VAL A 203 -4.63 2.61 -10.16
CA VAL A 203 -3.84 3.43 -11.08
C VAL A 203 -4.01 2.87 -12.49
N GLU A 204 -4.65 3.67 -13.34
CA GLU A 204 -4.93 3.32 -14.73
C GLU A 204 -3.66 3.26 -15.59
N ASP A 205 -3.74 2.52 -16.71
CA ASP A 205 -2.62 2.29 -17.63
C ASP A 205 -1.98 3.60 -18.09
N GLN A 206 -2.79 4.60 -18.41
CA GLN A 206 -2.30 5.89 -18.88
C GLN A 206 -1.47 6.62 -17.82
N VAL A 207 -1.93 6.60 -16.57
CA VAL A 207 -1.23 7.26 -15.44
C VAL A 207 0.07 6.53 -15.15
N TRP A 208 0.01 5.19 -15.12
CA TRP A 208 1.19 4.35 -14.90
C TRP A 208 2.24 4.50 -16.00
N SER A 209 1.81 4.47 -17.26
CA SER A 209 2.71 4.62 -18.40
C SER A 209 3.38 5.99 -18.44
N ALA A 210 2.67 7.06 -18.08
CA ALA A 210 3.23 8.39 -17.96
C ALA A 210 4.34 8.44 -16.89
N LEU A 211 4.06 7.87 -15.71
CA LEU A 211 5.03 7.78 -14.62
C LEU A 211 6.27 6.96 -15.02
N ALA A 212 6.08 5.80 -15.65
CA ALA A 212 7.19 4.95 -16.09
C ALA A 212 8.10 5.69 -17.09
N THR A 213 7.51 6.43 -18.03
CA THR A 213 8.25 7.22 -19.03
C THR A 213 9.06 8.34 -18.38
N GLU A 214 8.49 9.03 -17.38
CA GLU A 214 9.16 10.10 -16.63
C GLU A 214 10.36 9.56 -15.84
N LEU A 215 10.21 8.40 -15.20
CA LEU A 215 11.27 7.73 -14.44
C LEU A 215 12.41 7.26 -15.36
N GLU A 216 12.09 6.72 -16.53
CA GLU A 216 13.08 6.33 -17.54
C GLU A 216 13.85 7.53 -18.09
N THR A 217 13.15 8.64 -18.36
CA THR A 217 13.79 9.88 -18.82
C THR A 217 14.73 10.44 -17.77
N SER A 218 14.32 10.43 -16.49
CA SER A 218 15.15 10.88 -15.38
C SER A 218 16.40 10.01 -15.19
N ALA A 219 16.27 8.69 -15.38
CA ALA A 219 17.39 7.76 -15.29
C ALA A 219 18.36 7.86 -16.48
N ALA A 220 17.88 8.31 -17.64
CA ALA A 220 18.68 8.44 -18.87
C ALA A 220 19.48 9.75 -18.96
N GLN A 221 19.25 10.73 -18.08
CA GLN A 221 20.08 11.93 -18.03
C GLN A 221 21.41 11.62 -17.33
N PRO A 222 22.56 11.64 -18.03
CA PRO A 222 23.84 11.51 -17.37
C PRO A 222 24.11 12.76 -16.53
N ASP A 223 24.68 12.58 -15.34
CA ASP A 223 25.25 13.63 -14.49
C ASP A 223 26.18 14.50 -15.33
N SER A 224 25.61 15.56 -15.90
CA SER A 224 26.32 16.55 -16.68
C SER A 224 26.90 17.54 -15.69
N ASN A 225 27.79 17.07 -14.82
CA ASN A 225 28.62 17.95 -14.02
C ASN A 225 29.79 18.38 -14.92
N PRO A 226 29.85 19.63 -15.41
CA PRO A 226 31.00 20.08 -16.16
C PRO A 226 32.15 20.19 -15.16
N ALA A 227 32.98 19.17 -15.08
CA ALA A 227 34.28 19.25 -14.43
C ALA A 227 35.08 20.33 -15.16
N GLU A 228 35.01 21.53 -14.59
CA GLU A 228 36.04 22.55 -14.49
C GLU A 228 37.32 22.18 -15.25
N THR A 229 37.36 22.57 -16.52
CA THR A 229 38.59 22.65 -17.32
C THR A 229 39.44 23.78 -16.73
N ALA A 230 40.06 23.55 -15.57
CA ALA A 230 41.15 24.38 -15.10
C ALA A 230 42.36 24.07 -15.98
N GLY A 231 42.49 24.87 -17.04
CA GLY A 231 43.57 24.81 -18.00
C GLY A 231 44.93 24.83 -17.32
N ALA A 232 45.73 23.82 -17.66
CA ALA A 232 47.17 23.94 -17.64
C ALA A 232 47.56 25.11 -18.56
N HIS A 233 48.11 26.18 -17.98
CA HIS A 233 48.99 27.09 -18.71
C HIS A 233 49.99 27.75 -17.74
N LEU A 234 51.24 27.28 -17.89
CA LEU A 234 52.53 27.94 -17.63
C LEU A 234 52.91 28.28 -16.18
#